data_AF-A0A5C5E7W4-F1
#
_entry.id   AF-A0A5C5E7W4-F1
#
_cell.length_a   1.000
_cell.length_b   1.000
_cell.length_c   1.000
_cell.angle_alpha   90.00
_cell.angle_beta   90.00
_cell.angle_gamma   90.00
#
_symmetry.space_group_name_H-M   'P 1'
#
loop_
_entity.id
_entity.type
_entity.pdbx_description
1 polymer ?
#
loop_
_entity_poly.entity_id
_entity_poly.type
_entity_poly.pdbx_seq_one_letter_code
_entity_poly.pdbx_strand_id
1 'polypeptide(L)' 'MKFGMRTPSIKRSIKARTTGRVKRAVKSSINPLYGKKGMGWIRDPKRAAYNKIYKKTTFSFWDLFK' A
#
# COMPACT_ATOMS: atom_id res chain seq x y z
N MET A 1 -15.91 -2.51 -4.82
CA MET A 1 -14.58 -2.77 -5.43
C MET A 1 -14.47 -1.93 -6.70
N LYS A 2 -13.28 -1.41 -7.02
CA LYS A 2 -13.03 -0.74 -8.30
C LYS A 2 -12.31 -1.73 -9.22
N PHE A 3 -12.61 -1.70 -10.51
CA PHE A 3 -11.92 -2.45 -11.57
C PHE A 3 -11.23 -1.45 -12.50
N GLY A 4 -10.01 -1.77 -12.96
CA GLY A 4 -9.25 -0.93 -13.90
C GLY A 4 -8.34 0.13 -13.25
N MET A 5 -8.23 1.30 -13.87
CA MET A 5 -7.19 2.29 -13.52
C MET A 5 -7.42 2.95 -12.15
N ARG A 6 -6.37 2.95 -11.32
CA ARG A 6 -6.35 3.72 -10.07
C ARG A 6 -6.24 5.21 -10.38
N THR A 7 -7.00 6.02 -9.65
CA THR A 7 -6.95 7.48 -9.80
C THR A 7 -5.56 8.00 -9.38
N PRO A 8 -4.77 8.58 -10.30
CA PRO A 8 -3.47 9.12 -9.95
C PRO A 8 -3.63 10.37 -9.07
N SER A 9 -2.69 10.59 -8.14
CA SER A 9 -2.66 11.81 -7.33
C SER A 9 -1.22 12.21 -7.02
N ILE A 10 -0.78 13.32 -7.63
CA ILE A 10 0.62 13.80 -7.55
C ILE A 10 0.99 14.15 -6.11
N LYS A 11 0.14 14.91 -5.42
CA LYS A 11 0.34 15.30 -4.01
C LYS A 11 0.56 14.10 -3.09
N ARG A 12 -0.25 13.04 -3.24
CA ARG A 12 -0.13 11.82 -2.42
C ARG A 12 1.11 11.02 -2.78
N SER A 13 1.47 10.96 -4.07
CA SER A 13 2.70 10.30 -4.53
C SER A 13 3.94 10.94 -3.91
N ILE A 14 4.07 12.27 -3.97
CA ILE A 14 5.20 13.01 -3.37
C ILE A 14 5.23 12.81 -1.85
N LYS A 15 4.09 12.96 -1.16
CA LYS A 15 4.00 12.76 0.29
C LYS A 15 4.39 11.36 0.73
N ALA A 16 4.06 10.34 -0.06
CA ALA A 16 4.44 8.94 0.21
C ALA A 16 5.94 8.70 0.09
N ARG A 17 6.65 9.46 -0.76
CA ARG A 17 8.10 9.38 -0.96
C ARG A 17 8.89 10.18 0.08
N THR A 18 8.35 11.30 0.56
CA THR A 18 9.00 12.17 1.56
C THR A 18 8.59 11.79 2.99
N THR A 19 7.66 12.53 3.59
CA THR A 19 7.26 12.40 5.00
C THR A 19 6.74 11.02 5.36
N GLY A 20 6.00 10.38 4.44
CA GLY A 20 5.46 9.03 4.64
C GLY A 20 6.55 7.95 4.71
N ARG A 21 7.68 8.14 4.01
CA ARG A 21 8.82 7.22 4.04
C ARG A 21 9.51 7.28 5.40
N VAL A 22 9.80 8.48 5.89
CA VAL A 22 10.45 8.68 7.19
C VAL A 22 9.61 8.08 8.32
N LYS A 23 8.30 8.36 8.35
CA LYS A 23 7.39 7.79 9.37
C LYS A 23 7.35 6.26 9.35
N ARG A 24 7.45 5.64 8.17
CA ARG A 24 7.50 4.17 8.05
C ARG A 24 8.82 3.60 8.54
N ALA A 25 9.95 4.27 8.27
CA ALA A 25 11.25 3.84 8.75
C ALA A 25 11.29 3.80 10.29
N VAL A 26 10.84 4.87 10.95
CA VAL A 26 10.77 4.95 12.42
C VAL A 26 9.84 3.88 12.99
N LYS A 27 8.67 3.66 12.39
CA LYS A 27 7.76 2.59 12.85
C LYS A 27 8.37 1.19 12.69
N SER A 28 9.15 0.97 11.64
CA SER A 28 9.82 -0.30 11.40
C SER A 28 11.01 -0.54 12.33
N SER A 29 11.68 0.52 12.81
CA SER A 29 12.79 0.38 13.75
C SER A 29 12.32 0.11 15.18
N ILE A 30 11.14 0.62 15.56
CA ILE A 30 10.60 0.44 16.92
C ILE A 30 9.81 -0.86 17.06
N ASN A 31 9.04 -1.25 16.03
CA ASN A 31 8.16 -2.43 16.11
C ASN A 31 8.72 -3.60 15.27
N PRO A 32 9.23 -4.67 15.90
CA PRO A 32 9.84 -5.80 15.20
C PRO A 32 8.84 -6.59 14.32
N LEU A 33 7.53 -6.46 14.57
CA LEU A 33 6.46 -7.09 13.82
C LEU A 33 5.88 -6.20 12.71
N TYR A 34 6.33 -4.94 12.58
CA TYR A 34 5.84 -4.03 11.55
C TYR A 34 6.35 -4.43 10.17
N GLY A 35 5.46 -4.48 9.17
CA GLY A 35 5.83 -4.80 7.77
C GLY A 35 6.19 -6.26 7.50
N LYS A 36 6.16 -7.15 8.50
CA LYS A 36 6.41 -8.58 8.31
C LYS A 36 5.32 -9.25 7.47
N LYS A 37 5.72 -10.21 6.64
CA LYS A 37 4.82 -10.99 5.79
C LYS A 37 3.81 -11.73 6.66
N GLY A 38 2.53 -11.72 6.27
CA GLY A 38 1.46 -12.41 7.00
C GLY A 38 0.76 -11.58 8.09
N MET A 39 1.39 -10.51 8.61
CA MET A 39 0.80 -9.70 9.69
C MET A 39 -0.53 -9.04 9.35
N GLY A 40 -0.80 -8.78 8.07
CA GLY A 40 -2.10 -8.27 7.62
C GLY A 40 -3.24 -9.26 7.84
N TRP A 41 -3.00 -10.56 7.68
CA TRP A 41 -3.99 -11.62 7.89
C TRP A 41 -4.29 -11.86 9.37
N ILE A 42 -3.26 -11.72 10.21
CA ILE A 42 -3.39 -11.85 11.67
C ILE A 42 -4.16 -10.66 12.25
N ARG A 43 -3.89 -9.44 11.78
CA ARG A 43 -4.51 -8.22 12.33
C ARG A 43 -5.90 -7.94 11.80
N ASP A 44 -6.13 -8.15 10.50
CA ASP A 44 -7.42 -7.87 9.85
C ASP A 44 -7.56 -8.70 8.57
N PRO A 45 -8.09 -9.94 8.68
CA PRO A 45 -8.20 -10.85 7.54
C PRO A 45 -9.18 -10.35 6.48
N LYS A 46 -10.27 -9.66 6.87
CA LYS A 46 -11.26 -9.10 5.95
C LYS A 46 -10.63 -8.05 5.04
N ARG A 47 -9.86 -7.13 5.62
CA ARG A 47 -9.13 -6.11 4.85
C ARG A 47 -8.00 -6.68 4.03
N ALA A 48 -7.30 -7.71 4.54
CA ALA A 48 -6.26 -8.41 3.78
C ALA A 48 -6.82 -9.05 2.51
N ALA A 49 -7.96 -9.76 2.60
CA ALA A 49 -8.65 -10.35 1.46
C ALA A 49 -9.09 -9.28 0.45
N TYR A 50 -9.74 -8.21 0.92
CA TYR A 50 -10.16 -7.09 0.07
C TYR A 50 -9.00 -6.45 -0.69
N ASN A 51 -7.91 -6.13 0.01
CA ASN A 51 -6.73 -5.52 -0.60
C ASN A 51 -6.05 -6.44 -1.62
N LYS A 52 -6.07 -7.76 -1.38
CA LYS A 52 -5.54 -8.77 -2.32
C LYS A 52 -6.32 -8.75 -3.63
N ILE A 53 -7.65 -8.73 -3.56
CA ILE A 53 -8.50 -8.67 -4.76
C ILE A 53 -8.35 -7.30 -5.44
N TYR A 54 -8.43 -6.20 -4.69
CA TYR A 54 -8.24 -4.85 -5.22
C TYR A 54 -6.90 -4.68 -5.97
N LYS A 55 -5.80 -5.25 -5.45
CA LYS A 55 -4.49 -5.19 -6.11
C LYS A 55 -4.46 -5.97 -7.43
N LYS A 56 -5.21 -7.08 -7.53
CA LYS A 56 -5.30 -7.89 -8.75
C LYS A 56 -6.20 -7.26 -9.81
N THR A 57 -7.28 -6.61 -9.38
CA THR A 57 -8.30 -6.07 -10.29
C THR A 57 -8.06 -4.62 -10.73
N THR A 58 -7.01 -3.97 -10.20
CA THR A 58 -6.68 -2.57 -10.53
C THR A 58 -5.21 -2.40 -10.92
N PHE A 59 -4.95 -1.53 -11.89
CA PHE A 59 -3.62 -1.17 -12.37
C PHE A 59 -3.33 0.32 -12.12
N SER A 60 -2.05 0.68 -12.01
CA SER A 60 -1.64 2.08 -11.87
C SER A 60 -1.55 2.75 -13.24
N PHE A 61 -1.84 4.05 -13.30
CA PHE A 61 -1.55 4.86 -14.50
C PHE A 61 -0.05 4.80 -14.87
N TRP A 62 0.83 4.76 -13.86
CA TRP A 62 2.28 4.64 -14.06
C TRP A 62 2.72 3.29 -14.65
N ASP A 63 1.89 2.24 -14.54
CA ASP A 63 2.22 0.93 -15.11
C ASP A 63 2.09 0.95 -16.65
N LEU A 64 1.44 1.97 -17.23
CA LEU A 64 1.29 2.16 -18.68
C LEU A 64 2.53 2.77 -19.33
N PHE A 65 3.40 3.41 -18.56
CA PHE A 65 4.62 4.10 -19.04
C PHE A 65 5.90 3.40 -18.59
N LYS A 66 5.78 2.13 -18.17
CA LYS A 66 6.90 1.28 -17.78
C LYS A 66 7.33 0.45 -18.98
#